data_AF-W4KGM5-F1
#
_entry.id   AF-W4KGM5-F1
#
_cell.length_a   1.000
_cell.length_b   1.000
_cell.length_c   1.000
_cell.angle_alpha   90.00
_cell.angle_beta   90.00
_cell.angle_gamma   90.00
#
_symmetry.space_group_name_H-M   'P 1'
#
loop_
_entity.id
_entity.type
_entity.pdbx_description
1 polymer ?
#
loop_
_entity_poly.entity_id
_entity_poly.type
_entity_poly.pdbx_seq_one_letter_code
_entity_poly.pdbx_strand_id
1 'polypeptide(L)'
;MFTLPQSPSSCASSTQPPTVSVSEDSNVVGMLLRFIYPLPDPTPHNLDELVSLLCAASKYDMTGVMERLRTYLASPEYLAESPLRVFAIATRFDFEPEAKIASSHTLGIDVLDSPLSEDLKQITAYSYHRLFTLHRRRAEAAQHVLQSESALGVKCMQCNGSGAHFGTPRWLTHFRAKAEEELKARPTTEVIFSLKFLMEVAQATGCQRCAASILESHIYLENLRGKIDALPATI
;
A
#
# COMPACT_ATOMS: atom_id res chain seq x y z
N MET A 1 -38.64 18.60 2.11
CA MET A 1 -37.95 19.71 2.80
C MET A 1 -37.99 19.40 4.30
N PHE A 2 -36.94 18.79 4.85
CA PHE A 2 -36.83 18.59 6.30
C PHE A 2 -36.46 19.94 6.93
N THR A 3 -37.32 20.47 7.79
CA THR A 3 -37.06 21.70 8.56
C THR A 3 -36.47 21.30 9.91
N LEU A 4 -35.28 21.83 10.23
CA LEU A 4 -34.67 21.60 11.54
C LEU A 4 -35.57 22.23 12.62
N PRO A 5 -35.81 21.56 13.76
CA PRO A 5 -36.57 22.13 14.85
C PRO A 5 -35.88 23.40 15.34
N GLN A 6 -36.48 24.55 15.03
CA GLN A 6 -36.03 25.84 15.55
C GLN A 6 -36.66 26.02 16.93
N SER A 7 -35.91 26.62 17.86
CA SER A 7 -36.48 27.11 19.12
C SER A 7 -37.70 27.97 18.81
N PRO A 8 -38.85 27.80 19.50
CA PRO A 8 -40.01 28.64 19.26
C PRO A 8 -39.58 30.09 19.47
N SER A 9 -39.77 30.91 18.44
CA SER A 9 -39.50 32.33 18.46
C SER A 9 -40.43 32.99 19.49
N SER A 10 -40.00 33.03 20.75
CA SER A 10 -40.61 33.87 21.77
C SER A 10 -40.47 35.32 21.30
N CYS A 11 -41.62 35.97 21.15
CA CYS A 11 -41.76 37.33 20.67
C CYS A 11 -40.75 38.31 21.30
N ALA A 12 -40.21 39.17 20.45
CA ALA A 12 -39.46 40.40 20.75
C ALA A 12 -38.01 40.25 21.27
N SER A 13 -37.08 40.78 20.47
CA SER A 13 -35.75 41.28 20.88
C SER A 13 -34.73 40.27 21.42
N SER A 14 -34.47 39.16 20.71
CA SER A 14 -33.18 38.46 20.85
C SER A 14 -32.40 38.57 19.54
N THR A 15 -31.36 39.40 19.51
CA THR A 15 -30.44 39.63 18.38
C THR A 15 -29.52 38.43 18.10
N GLN A 16 -29.82 37.24 18.64
CA GLN A 16 -28.96 36.07 18.53
C GLN A 16 -29.37 35.22 17.30
N PRO A 17 -28.40 34.82 16.46
CA PRO A 17 -28.67 33.98 15.31
C PRO A 17 -29.20 32.60 15.75
N PRO A 18 -30.02 31.95 14.91
CA PRO A 18 -30.49 30.59 15.18
C PRO A 18 -29.28 29.65 15.35
N THR A 19 -29.28 28.86 16.43
CA THR A 19 -28.18 27.96 16.77
C THR A 19 -28.57 26.52 16.41
N VAL A 20 -27.70 25.84 15.67
CA VAL A 20 -27.85 24.42 15.32
C VAL A 20 -26.74 23.64 16.01
N SER A 21 -27.11 22.70 16.88
CA SER A 21 -26.15 21.80 17.52
C SER A 21 -25.73 20.69 16.55
N VAL A 22 -24.43 20.50 16.40
CA VAL A 22 -23.82 19.44 15.57
C VAL A 22 -22.98 18.52 16.46
N SER A 23 -22.79 17.26 16.05
CA SER A 23 -22.05 16.27 16.84
C SER A 23 -20.54 16.26 16.54
N GLU A 24 -20.14 16.85 15.43
CA GLU A 24 -18.76 16.90 14.96
C GLU A 24 -17.97 17.98 15.68
N ASP A 25 -16.66 17.77 15.77
CA ASP A 25 -15.76 18.77 16.33
C ASP A 25 -15.76 20.07 15.49
N SER A 26 -15.56 21.19 16.18
CA SER A 26 -15.47 22.52 15.57
C SER A 26 -14.48 22.60 14.40
N ASN A 27 -13.35 21.89 14.47
CA ASN A 27 -12.34 21.85 13.42
C ASN A 27 -12.86 21.14 12.16
N VAL A 28 -13.51 19.97 12.35
CA VAL A 28 -14.12 19.19 11.25
C VAL A 28 -15.17 20.02 10.52
N VAL A 29 -16.07 20.66 11.27
CA VAL A 29 -17.11 21.53 10.71
C VAL A 29 -16.48 22.71 9.98
N GLY A 30 -15.48 23.36 10.58
CA GLY A 30 -14.76 24.46 9.96
C GLY A 30 -14.11 24.09 8.62
N MET A 31 -13.47 22.92 8.55
CA MET A 31 -12.88 22.41 7.31
C MET A 31 -13.95 22.06 6.27
N LEU A 32 -15.03 21.38 6.66
CA LEU A 32 -16.14 21.07 5.75
C LEU A 32 -16.75 22.34 5.16
N LEU A 33 -16.96 23.38 5.97
CA LEU A 33 -17.48 24.67 5.49
C LEU A 33 -16.50 25.31 4.50
N ARG A 34 -15.19 25.26 4.76
CA ARG A 34 -14.18 25.79 3.82
C ARG A 34 -14.20 25.09 2.47
N PHE A 35 -14.57 23.81 2.41
CA PHE A 35 -14.78 23.10 1.15
C PHE A 35 -16.05 23.55 0.41
N ILE A 36 -17.05 24.12 1.08
CA ILE A 36 -18.30 24.61 0.46
C ILE A 36 -18.13 26.05 -0.03
N TYR A 37 -17.47 26.88 0.78
CA TYR A 37 -17.24 28.29 0.46
C TYR A 37 -16.12 28.44 -0.58
N PRO A 38 -16.09 29.56 -1.34
CA PRO A 38 -15.06 29.83 -2.35
C PRO A 38 -13.74 30.23 -1.68
N LEU A 39 -13.18 29.32 -0.90
CA LEU A 39 -11.91 29.43 -0.20
C LEU A 39 -10.98 28.32 -0.69
N PRO A 40 -9.66 28.46 -0.48
CA PRO A 40 -8.73 27.35 -0.73
C PRO A 40 -9.08 26.13 0.11
N ASP A 41 -9.10 24.98 -0.56
CA ASP A 41 -9.38 23.68 0.05
C ASP A 41 -8.44 23.45 1.24
N PRO A 42 -8.98 23.10 2.43
CA PRO A 42 -8.15 22.77 3.57
C PRO A 42 -7.49 21.41 3.36
N THR A 43 -6.23 21.29 3.79
CA THR A 43 -5.48 20.03 3.76
C THR A 43 -5.56 19.35 5.13
N PRO A 44 -6.01 18.08 5.21
CA PRO A 44 -5.94 17.32 6.46
C PRO A 44 -4.48 16.99 6.81
N HIS A 45 -4.14 17.08 8.10
CA HIS A 45 -2.78 16.89 8.61
C HIS A 45 -2.40 15.42 8.78
N ASN A 46 -3.39 14.56 9.02
CA ASN A 46 -3.20 13.13 9.23
C ASN A 46 -4.44 12.33 8.81
N LEU A 47 -4.30 11.00 8.82
CA LEU A 47 -5.39 10.09 8.46
C LEU A 47 -6.57 10.13 9.43
N ASP A 48 -6.37 10.39 10.72
CA ASP A 48 -7.46 10.47 11.70
C ASP A 48 -8.39 11.66 11.44
N GLU A 49 -7.81 12.81 11.10
CA GLU A 49 -8.54 14.01 10.68
C GLU A 49 -9.26 13.76 9.34
N LEU A 50 -8.58 13.12 8.38
CA LEU A 50 -9.19 12.74 7.10
C LEU A 50 -10.38 11.79 7.29
N VAL A 51 -10.27 10.77 8.14
CA VAL A 51 -11.36 9.83 8.45
C VAL A 51 -12.53 10.57 9.11
N SER A 52 -12.24 11.50 10.02
CA SER A 52 -13.28 12.32 10.67
C SER A 52 -14.04 13.18 9.67
N LEU A 53 -13.31 13.80 8.72
CA LEU A 53 -13.90 14.55 7.62
C LEU A 53 -14.73 13.67 6.68
N LEU A 54 -14.24 12.49 6.30
CA LEU A 54 -14.98 11.54 5.46
C LEU A 54 -16.26 11.06 6.15
N CYS A 55 -16.20 10.75 7.45
CA CYS A 55 -17.39 10.36 8.22
C CYS A 55 -18.45 11.47 8.22
N ALA A 56 -18.03 12.71 8.49
CA ALA A 56 -18.93 13.85 8.53
C ALA A 56 -19.46 14.23 7.14
N ALA A 57 -18.62 14.22 6.10
CA ALA A 57 -19.02 14.46 4.72
C ALA A 57 -20.00 13.40 4.23
N SER A 58 -19.79 12.12 4.58
CA SER A 58 -20.73 11.04 4.30
C SER A 58 -22.07 11.24 5.04
N LYS A 59 -22.03 11.59 6.33
CA LYS A 59 -23.23 11.86 7.14
C LYS A 59 -24.08 13.00 6.58
N TYR A 60 -23.43 14.03 6.05
CA TYR A 60 -24.09 15.22 5.49
C TYR A 60 -24.33 15.13 3.98
N ASP A 61 -24.09 13.96 3.36
CA ASP A 61 -24.26 13.72 1.93
C ASP A 61 -23.50 14.73 1.04
N MET A 62 -22.30 15.10 1.47
CA MET A 62 -21.45 16.08 0.81
C MET A 62 -20.55 15.42 -0.24
N THR A 63 -21.17 14.91 -1.30
CA THR A 63 -20.49 14.14 -2.37
C THR A 63 -19.30 14.87 -2.97
N GLY A 64 -19.42 16.17 -3.28
CA GLY A 64 -18.31 16.96 -3.81
C GLY A 64 -17.13 17.10 -2.85
N VAL A 65 -17.36 17.07 -1.54
CA VAL A 65 -16.29 17.06 -0.54
C VAL A 65 -15.64 15.69 -0.47
N MET A 66 -16.43 14.61 -0.50
CA MET A 66 -15.93 13.23 -0.55
C MET A 66 -15.00 13.01 -1.75
N GLU A 67 -15.35 13.56 -2.92
CA GLU A 67 -14.52 13.47 -4.12
C GLU A 67 -13.17 14.20 -4.02
N ARG A 68 -13.09 15.25 -3.20
CA ARG A 68 -11.82 15.91 -2.89
C ARG A 68 -11.05 15.15 -1.81
N LEU A 69 -11.72 14.67 -0.78
CA LEU A 69 -11.07 13.91 0.30
C LEU A 69 -10.44 12.59 -0.18
N ARG A 70 -11.05 11.91 -1.17
CA ARG A 70 -10.44 10.69 -1.76
C ARG A 70 -9.10 10.97 -2.45
N THR A 71 -8.87 12.16 -3.01
CA THR A 71 -7.58 12.47 -3.65
C THR A 71 -6.48 12.64 -2.61
N TYR A 72 -6.82 13.20 -1.45
CA TYR A 72 -5.92 13.22 -0.30
C TYR A 72 -5.65 11.81 0.23
N LEU A 73 -6.68 10.95 0.30
CA LEU A 73 -6.53 9.56 0.76
C LEU A 73 -5.55 8.76 -0.11
N ALA A 74 -5.58 8.96 -1.43
CA ALA A 74 -4.68 8.34 -2.39
C ALA A 74 -3.36 9.09 -2.58
N SER A 75 -2.98 9.98 -1.67
CA SER A 75 -1.70 10.68 -1.75
C SER A 75 -0.53 9.69 -1.58
N PRO A 76 0.60 9.91 -2.27
CA PRO A 76 1.78 9.05 -2.13
C PRO A 76 2.30 8.97 -0.69
N GLU A 77 2.12 10.03 0.09
CA GLU A 77 2.57 10.12 1.49
C GLU A 77 1.83 9.10 2.37
N TYR A 78 0.50 9.09 2.33
CA TYR A 78 -0.28 8.14 3.13
C TYR A 78 -0.17 6.69 2.63
N LEU A 79 -0.05 6.50 1.31
CA LEU A 79 0.16 5.19 0.70
C LEU A 79 1.52 4.59 1.08
N ALA A 80 2.55 5.42 1.28
CA ALA A 80 3.86 4.96 1.74
C ALA A 80 3.89 4.71 3.25
N GLU A 81 3.23 5.56 4.04
CA GLU A 81 3.26 5.47 5.50
C GLU A 81 2.39 4.33 6.04
N SER A 82 1.16 4.17 5.54
CA SER A 82 0.20 3.20 6.08
C SER A 82 -0.77 2.65 5.03
N PRO A 83 -0.27 1.91 4.02
CA PRO A 83 -1.10 1.42 2.91
C PRO A 83 -2.26 0.53 3.34
N LEU A 84 -2.08 -0.29 4.40
CA LEU A 84 -3.15 -1.14 4.93
C LEU A 84 -4.28 -0.32 5.56
N ARG A 85 -3.94 0.80 6.21
CA ARG A 85 -4.90 1.72 6.80
C ARG A 85 -5.67 2.47 5.70
N VAL A 86 -4.96 2.96 4.69
CA VAL A 86 -5.57 3.59 3.51
C VAL A 86 -6.51 2.63 2.79
N PHE A 87 -6.10 1.37 2.60
CA PHE A 87 -6.95 0.32 2.02
C PHE A 87 -8.23 0.12 2.83
N ALA A 88 -8.11 0.08 4.17
CA ALA A 88 -9.26 -0.10 5.05
C ALA A 88 -10.25 1.08 4.94
N ILE A 89 -9.75 2.31 4.95
CA ILE A 89 -10.55 3.53 4.80
C ILE A 89 -11.23 3.55 3.42
N ALA A 90 -10.48 3.33 2.35
CA ALA A 90 -11.01 3.34 1.00
C ALA A 90 -12.13 2.30 0.83
N THR A 91 -11.93 1.09 1.36
CA THR A 91 -12.94 0.04 1.30
C THR A 91 -14.16 0.35 2.15
N ARG A 92 -13.99 0.98 3.31
CA ARG A 92 -15.09 1.39 4.21
C ARG A 92 -16.04 2.39 3.55
N PHE A 93 -15.52 3.29 2.71
CA PHE A 93 -16.29 4.31 2.01
C PHE A 93 -16.61 3.93 0.55
N ASP A 94 -16.43 2.66 0.17
CA ASP A 94 -16.66 2.15 -1.19
C ASP A 94 -15.87 2.88 -2.29
N PHE A 95 -14.71 3.42 -1.94
CA PHE A 95 -13.75 4.04 -2.86
C PHE A 95 -12.91 2.97 -3.55
N GLU A 96 -13.55 2.19 -4.42
CA GLU A 96 -12.92 1.06 -5.15
C GLU A 96 -11.64 1.45 -5.93
N PRO A 97 -11.53 2.60 -6.64
CA PRO A 97 -10.29 2.93 -7.34
C PRO A 97 -9.13 3.18 -6.36
N GLU A 98 -9.38 3.90 -5.27
CA GLU A 98 -8.40 4.17 -4.23
C GLU A 98 -8.04 2.90 -3.45
N ALA A 99 -9.01 2.01 -3.22
CA ALA A 99 -8.77 0.70 -2.61
C ALA A 99 -7.86 -0.17 -3.49
N LYS A 100 -8.02 -0.12 -4.82
CA LYS A 100 -7.11 -0.80 -5.76
C LYS A 100 -5.71 -0.24 -5.68
N ILE A 101 -5.56 1.09 -5.67
CA ILE A 101 -4.24 1.74 -5.53
C ILE A 101 -3.61 1.34 -4.19
N ALA A 102 -4.35 1.44 -3.08
CA ALA A 102 -3.84 1.05 -1.77
C ALA A 102 -3.44 -0.44 -1.74
N SER A 103 -4.22 -1.32 -2.38
CA SER A 103 -3.92 -2.75 -2.42
C SER A 103 -2.58 -3.06 -3.08
N SER A 104 -2.15 -2.32 -4.11
CA SER A 104 -0.83 -2.53 -4.72
C SER A 104 0.30 -2.10 -3.80
N HIS A 105 0.13 -1.00 -3.06
CA HIS A 105 1.12 -0.56 -2.08
C HIS A 105 1.23 -1.51 -0.89
N THR A 106 0.16 -2.23 -0.52
CA THR A 106 0.25 -3.24 0.54
C THR A 106 1.19 -4.39 0.20
N LEU A 107 1.47 -4.66 -1.07
CA LEU A 107 2.37 -5.75 -1.49
C LEU A 107 3.82 -5.54 -1.01
N GLY A 108 4.20 -4.30 -0.71
CA GLY A 108 5.50 -3.94 -0.15
C GLY A 108 5.65 -4.19 1.35
N ILE A 109 4.57 -4.51 2.05
CA ILE A 109 4.57 -4.73 3.51
C ILE A 109 4.12 -6.15 3.85
N ASP A 110 4.54 -6.61 5.02
CA ASP A 110 3.95 -7.81 5.61
C ASP A 110 2.62 -7.43 6.27
N VAL A 111 1.51 -7.88 5.67
CA VAL A 111 0.16 -7.54 6.14
C VAL A 111 -0.13 -8.13 7.52
N LEU A 112 0.51 -9.25 7.89
CA LEU A 112 0.29 -9.93 9.16
C LEU A 112 1.08 -9.28 10.31
N ASP A 113 2.26 -8.73 10.01
CA ASP A 113 3.11 -8.03 10.98
C ASP A 113 2.81 -6.51 11.06
N SER A 114 1.96 -6.01 10.17
CA SER A 114 1.56 -4.60 10.15
C SER A 114 0.77 -4.21 11.42
N PRO A 115 0.97 -2.99 11.96
CA PRO A 115 0.21 -2.53 13.11
C PRO A 115 -1.30 -2.53 12.82
N LEU A 116 -2.08 -3.01 13.79
CA LEU A 116 -3.54 -3.01 13.71
C LEU A 116 -4.06 -1.58 13.86
N SER A 117 -4.87 -1.13 12.91
CA SER A 117 -5.59 0.14 12.98
C SER A 117 -7.05 -0.08 13.37
N GLU A 118 -7.65 0.92 14.01
CA GLU A 118 -9.10 0.92 14.30
C GLU A 118 -9.94 0.88 13.01
N ASP A 119 -9.40 1.42 11.90
CA ASP A 119 -10.05 1.40 10.59
C ASP A 119 -10.25 -0.03 10.06
N LEU A 120 -9.38 -0.98 10.42
CA LEU A 120 -9.56 -2.40 10.06
C LEU A 120 -10.77 -3.04 10.75
N LYS A 121 -11.25 -2.49 11.88
CA LYS A 121 -12.49 -2.99 12.51
C LYS A 121 -13.73 -2.67 11.69
N GLN A 122 -13.64 -1.70 10.79
CA GLN A 122 -14.75 -1.21 9.99
C GLN A 122 -14.86 -1.89 8.63
N ILE A 123 -13.88 -2.72 8.24
CA ILE A 123 -13.94 -3.47 6.98
C ILE A 123 -14.57 -4.85 7.17
N THR A 124 -15.15 -5.36 6.08
CA THR A 124 -15.68 -6.72 6.07
C THR A 124 -14.53 -7.74 5.99
N ALA A 125 -14.78 -8.92 6.56
CA ALA A 125 -13.88 -10.07 6.38
C ALA A 125 -13.71 -10.44 4.89
N TYR A 126 -14.73 -10.17 4.06
CA TYR A 126 -14.65 -10.38 2.62
C TYR A 126 -13.59 -9.49 1.96
N SER A 127 -13.59 -8.19 2.27
CA SER A 127 -12.60 -7.23 1.75
C SER A 127 -11.18 -7.58 2.18
N TYR A 128 -11.02 -7.97 3.46
CA TYR A 128 -9.75 -8.44 3.98
C TYR A 128 -9.30 -9.72 3.26
N HIS A 129 -10.18 -10.71 3.10
CA HIS A 129 -9.87 -11.96 2.38
C HIS A 129 -9.49 -11.72 0.91
N ARG A 130 -10.10 -10.73 0.24
CA ARG A 130 -9.72 -10.31 -1.13
C ARG A 130 -8.27 -9.82 -1.17
N LEU A 131 -7.84 -9.03 -0.17
CA LEU A 131 -6.45 -8.59 -0.04
C LEU A 131 -5.48 -9.76 0.16
N PHE A 132 -5.78 -10.69 1.07
CA PHE A 132 -4.94 -11.90 1.26
C PHE A 132 -4.86 -12.76 0.01
N THR A 133 -5.97 -12.86 -0.73
CA THR A 133 -6.01 -13.62 -1.98
C THR A 133 -5.07 -13.00 -3.02
N LEU A 134 -5.02 -11.67 -3.12
CA LEU A 134 -4.08 -10.96 -3.97
C LEU A 134 -2.63 -11.28 -3.57
N HIS A 135 -2.29 -11.11 -2.29
CA HIS A 135 -0.95 -11.39 -1.77
C HIS A 135 -0.50 -12.82 -2.05
N ARG A 136 -1.35 -13.81 -1.71
CA ARG A 136 -1.06 -15.23 -1.94
C ARG A 136 -0.85 -15.55 -3.41
N ARG A 137 -1.77 -15.11 -4.28
CA ARG A 137 -1.68 -15.39 -5.73
C ARG A 137 -0.43 -14.77 -6.33
N ARG A 138 -0.09 -13.54 -5.92
CA ARG A 138 1.11 -12.87 -6.41
C ARG A 138 2.37 -13.54 -5.89
N ALA A 139 2.42 -13.94 -4.62
CA ALA A 139 3.54 -14.70 -4.06
C ALA A 139 3.77 -16.01 -4.81
N GLU A 140 2.73 -16.82 -5.04
CA GLU A 140 2.79 -18.07 -5.80
C GLU A 140 3.31 -17.83 -7.23
N ALA A 141 2.78 -16.81 -7.92
CA ALA A 141 3.21 -16.46 -9.27
C ALA A 141 4.67 -15.97 -9.33
N ALA A 142 5.08 -15.14 -8.37
CA ALA A 142 6.45 -14.63 -8.29
C ALA A 142 7.46 -15.75 -8.02
N GLN A 143 7.11 -16.69 -7.14
CA GLN A 143 7.92 -17.90 -6.88
C GLN A 143 8.05 -18.78 -8.11
N HIS A 144 6.95 -18.98 -8.84
CA HIS A 144 6.98 -19.72 -10.10
C HIS A 144 7.90 -19.04 -11.14
N VAL A 145 7.85 -17.71 -11.26
CA VAL A 145 8.78 -16.94 -12.12
C VAL A 145 10.24 -17.14 -11.69
N LEU A 146 10.54 -17.05 -10.40
CA LEU A 146 11.90 -17.28 -9.87
C LEU A 146 12.46 -18.67 -10.22
N GLN A 147 11.62 -19.70 -10.15
CA GLN A 147 12.02 -21.09 -10.38
C GLN A 147 12.10 -21.44 -11.88
N SER A 148 11.18 -20.91 -12.68
CA SER A 148 11.11 -21.16 -14.13
C SER A 148 12.13 -20.36 -14.94
N GLU A 149 12.66 -19.26 -14.40
CA GLU A 149 13.63 -18.45 -15.12
C GLU A 149 14.92 -19.24 -15.42
N SER A 150 15.31 -19.23 -16.69
CA SER A 150 16.52 -19.93 -17.12
C SER A 150 17.76 -19.18 -16.62
N ALA A 151 18.65 -19.89 -15.91
CA ALA A 151 19.94 -19.37 -15.47
C ALA A 151 20.97 -19.27 -16.62
N LEU A 152 20.53 -19.33 -17.88
CA LEU A 152 21.41 -19.33 -19.05
C LEU A 152 22.22 -18.03 -19.10
N GLY A 153 23.54 -18.15 -19.11
CA GLY A 153 24.46 -17.00 -19.12
C GLY A 153 24.88 -16.51 -17.74
N VAL A 154 24.22 -16.94 -16.67
CA VAL A 154 24.61 -16.60 -15.29
C VAL A 154 25.79 -17.48 -14.86
N LYS A 155 26.99 -16.91 -14.78
CA LYS A 155 28.22 -17.65 -14.48
C LYS A 155 29.05 -16.94 -13.43
N CYS A 156 29.71 -17.71 -12.57
CA CYS A 156 30.70 -17.23 -11.63
C CYS A 156 32.02 -17.96 -11.86
N MET A 157 33.10 -17.23 -12.09
CA MET A 157 34.42 -17.81 -12.42
C MET A 157 34.90 -18.86 -11.41
N GLN A 158 34.60 -18.68 -10.12
CA GLN A 158 35.03 -19.61 -9.07
C GLN A 158 34.06 -20.78 -8.89
N CYS A 159 32.75 -20.57 -9.03
CA CYS A 159 31.76 -21.65 -8.90
C CYS A 159 31.71 -22.56 -10.13
N ASN A 160 31.96 -22.00 -11.32
CA ASN A 160 31.88 -22.69 -12.60
C ASN A 160 33.24 -23.08 -13.19
N GLY A 161 34.35 -22.66 -12.57
CA GLY A 161 35.70 -22.88 -13.08
C GLY A 161 36.30 -24.27 -12.81
N SER A 162 35.75 -25.02 -11.85
CA SER A 162 36.17 -26.41 -11.62
C SER A 162 35.33 -27.32 -12.51
N GLY A 163 35.97 -27.96 -13.50
CA GLY A 163 35.37 -28.68 -14.63
C GLY A 163 34.42 -29.86 -14.36
N ALA A 164 33.85 -29.96 -13.16
CA ALA A 164 32.85 -30.97 -12.78
C ALA A 164 31.42 -30.41 -12.62
N HIS A 165 31.21 -29.08 -12.66
CA HIS A 165 29.89 -28.48 -12.49
C HIS A 165 29.53 -27.46 -13.58
N PHE A 166 28.82 -27.91 -14.62
CA PHE A 166 27.96 -27.05 -15.45
C PHE A 166 26.70 -26.58 -14.69
N GLY A 167 26.86 -26.26 -13.41
CA GLY A 167 25.78 -25.93 -12.50
C GLY A 167 25.53 -24.44 -12.39
N THR A 168 24.37 -24.07 -11.85
CA THR A 168 24.08 -22.68 -11.47
C THR A 168 25.07 -22.18 -10.40
N PRO A 169 25.52 -20.91 -10.45
CA PRO A 169 26.35 -20.35 -9.40
C PRO A 169 25.71 -20.48 -8.02
N ARG A 170 26.53 -20.65 -6.97
CA ARG A 170 26.03 -20.77 -5.59
C ARG A 170 25.16 -19.58 -5.17
N TRP A 171 25.53 -18.36 -5.58
CA TRP A 171 24.72 -17.19 -5.26
C TRP A 171 23.31 -17.29 -5.82
N LEU A 172 23.11 -17.89 -6.98
CA LEU A 172 21.79 -17.98 -7.62
C LEU A 172 20.88 -18.96 -6.87
N THR A 173 21.43 -20.07 -6.38
CA THR A 173 20.66 -21.01 -5.55
C THR A 173 20.29 -20.40 -4.20
N HIS A 174 21.23 -19.72 -3.54
CA HIS A 174 20.96 -19.00 -2.29
C HIS A 174 19.99 -17.83 -2.48
N PHE A 175 20.11 -17.10 -3.59
CA PHE A 175 19.20 -16.02 -3.96
C PHE A 175 17.77 -16.56 -4.10
N ARG A 176 17.56 -17.62 -4.89
CA ARG A 176 16.23 -18.22 -5.08
C ARG A 176 15.61 -18.66 -3.76
N ALA A 177 16.37 -19.34 -2.91
CA ALA A 177 15.87 -19.81 -1.62
C ALA A 177 15.47 -18.66 -0.68
N LYS A 178 16.33 -17.64 -0.52
CA LYS A 178 16.01 -16.46 0.31
C LYS A 178 14.88 -15.62 -0.28
N ALA A 179 14.87 -15.44 -1.60
CA ALA A 179 13.85 -14.66 -2.28
C ALA A 179 12.48 -15.35 -2.21
N GLU A 180 12.43 -16.68 -2.25
CA GLU A 180 11.19 -17.43 -2.08
C GLU A 180 10.56 -17.19 -0.69
N GLU A 181 11.38 -17.13 0.36
CA GLU A 181 10.94 -16.83 1.72
C GLU A 181 10.44 -15.38 1.85
N GLU A 182 11.21 -14.41 1.35
CA GLU A 182 10.82 -12.98 1.39
C GLU A 182 9.53 -12.73 0.59
N LEU A 183 9.38 -13.35 -0.58
CA LEU A 183 8.18 -13.17 -1.42
C LEU A 183 6.90 -13.75 -0.80
N LYS A 184 7.00 -14.64 0.20
CA LYS A 184 5.82 -15.11 0.96
C LYS A 184 5.26 -14.01 1.84
N ALA A 185 6.14 -13.21 2.44
CA ALA A 185 5.75 -12.09 3.29
C ALA A 185 5.44 -10.84 2.46
N ARG A 186 6.26 -10.55 1.46
CA ARG A 186 6.22 -9.32 0.65
C ARG A 186 6.37 -9.66 -0.83
N PRO A 187 5.28 -9.81 -1.59
CA PRO A 187 5.32 -10.23 -2.99
C PRO A 187 5.74 -9.09 -3.95
N THR A 188 6.85 -8.42 -3.64
CA THR A 188 7.43 -7.30 -4.40
C THR A 188 8.91 -7.50 -4.67
N THR A 189 9.41 -6.78 -5.66
CA THR A 189 10.81 -6.86 -6.14
C THR A 189 11.75 -5.96 -5.34
N GLU A 190 11.25 -4.93 -4.68
CA GLU A 190 12.04 -3.90 -3.99
C GLU A 190 13.04 -4.49 -2.98
N VAL A 191 12.60 -5.45 -2.16
CA VAL A 191 13.46 -6.04 -1.13
C VAL A 191 14.47 -7.01 -1.73
N ILE A 192 14.00 -7.97 -2.53
CA ILE A 192 14.83 -9.07 -3.06
C ILE A 192 15.91 -8.58 -4.04
N PHE A 193 15.68 -7.46 -4.73
CA PHE A 193 16.69 -6.87 -5.63
C PHE A 193 17.40 -5.65 -5.03
N SER A 194 17.20 -5.37 -3.74
CA SER A 194 17.98 -4.34 -3.04
C SER A 194 19.46 -4.73 -2.98
N LEU A 195 20.34 -3.74 -3.03
CA LEU A 195 21.79 -3.99 -2.93
C LEU A 195 22.14 -4.71 -1.62
N LYS A 196 21.47 -4.35 -0.53
CA LYS A 196 21.64 -4.99 0.78
C LYS A 196 21.35 -6.48 0.71
N PHE A 197 20.18 -6.87 0.19
CA PHE A 197 19.78 -8.27 0.05
C PHE A 197 20.75 -9.07 -0.82
N LEU A 198 21.14 -8.52 -1.98
CA LEU A 198 22.06 -9.17 -2.91
C LEU A 198 23.47 -9.37 -2.29
N MET A 199 23.94 -8.40 -1.50
CA MET A 199 25.23 -8.52 -0.80
C MET A 199 25.17 -9.55 0.32
N GLU A 200 24.08 -9.62 1.08
CA GLU A 200 23.87 -10.67 2.09
C GLU A 200 23.85 -12.07 1.46
N VAL A 201 23.23 -12.22 0.29
CA VAL A 201 23.27 -13.46 -0.49
C VAL A 201 24.70 -13.79 -0.91
N ALA A 202 25.44 -12.82 -1.45
CA ALA A 202 26.82 -13.04 -1.89
C ALA A 202 27.72 -13.51 -0.73
N GLN A 203 27.62 -12.86 0.43
CA GLN A 203 28.40 -13.18 1.62
C GLN A 203 28.07 -14.58 2.16
N ALA A 204 26.79 -14.96 2.18
CA ALA A 204 26.35 -16.27 2.67
C ALA A 204 26.89 -17.46 1.85
N THR A 205 27.29 -17.23 0.60
CA THR A 205 27.79 -18.30 -0.28
C THR A 205 29.24 -18.75 0.02
N GLY A 206 30.00 -17.93 0.76
CA GLY A 206 31.43 -18.15 1.03
C GLY A 206 32.34 -18.04 -0.21
N CYS A 207 31.82 -17.61 -1.36
CA CYS A 207 32.57 -17.47 -2.61
C CYS A 207 33.01 -16.01 -2.84
N GLN A 208 34.31 -15.78 -3.03
CA GLN A 208 34.86 -14.42 -3.19
C GLN A 208 34.47 -13.76 -4.53
N ARG A 209 34.07 -14.55 -5.53
CA ARG A 209 33.71 -14.05 -6.88
C ARG A 209 32.20 -13.97 -7.11
N CYS A 210 31.37 -14.37 -6.16
CA CYS A 210 29.91 -14.32 -6.33
C CYS A 210 29.37 -12.89 -6.36
N ALA A 211 29.95 -11.95 -5.58
CA ALA A 211 29.56 -10.54 -5.63
C ALA A 211 29.77 -9.92 -7.03
N ALA A 212 30.94 -10.16 -7.65
CA ALA A 212 31.21 -9.71 -9.02
C ALA A 212 30.27 -10.37 -10.04
N SER A 213 30.01 -11.67 -9.90
CA SER A 213 29.08 -12.40 -10.77
C SER A 213 27.64 -11.84 -10.72
N ILE A 214 27.17 -11.39 -9.55
CA ILE A 214 25.87 -10.73 -9.40
C ILE A 214 25.82 -9.43 -10.22
N LEU A 215 26.87 -8.60 -10.11
CA LEU A 215 26.96 -7.33 -10.86
C LEU A 215 27.03 -7.58 -12.37
N GLU A 216 27.81 -8.57 -12.81
CA GLU A 216 27.90 -8.97 -14.22
C GLU A 216 26.55 -9.49 -14.73
N SER A 217 25.74 -10.10 -13.87
CA SER A 217 24.41 -10.66 -14.19
C SER A 217 23.26 -9.65 -14.10
N HIS A 218 23.53 -8.35 -14.13
CA HIS A 218 22.51 -7.29 -14.00
C HIS A 218 21.34 -7.44 -15.00
N ILE A 219 21.61 -7.75 -16.28
CA ILE A 219 20.56 -7.95 -17.30
C ILE A 219 19.61 -9.08 -16.91
N TYR A 220 20.14 -10.18 -16.37
CA TYR A 220 19.32 -11.29 -15.89
C TYR A 220 18.42 -10.85 -14.72
N LEU A 221 18.98 -10.09 -13.76
CA LEU A 221 18.23 -9.59 -12.61
C LEU A 221 17.17 -8.55 -13.00
N GLU A 222 17.45 -7.69 -13.98
CA GLU A 222 16.49 -6.72 -14.53
C GLU A 222 15.35 -7.41 -15.26
N ASN A 223 15.64 -8.42 -16.09
CA ASN A 223 14.62 -9.21 -16.76
C ASN A 223 13.73 -9.96 -15.76
N LEU A 224 14.34 -10.54 -14.72
CA LEU A 224 13.62 -11.24 -13.67
C LEU A 224 12.74 -10.28 -12.86
N ARG A 225 13.27 -9.10 -12.51
CA ARG A 225 12.53 -8.01 -11.88
C ARG A 225 11.32 -7.62 -12.72
N GLY A 226 11.52 -7.32 -14.00
CA GLY A 226 10.44 -6.92 -14.91
C GLY A 226 9.34 -7.98 -15.04
N LYS A 227 9.70 -9.27 -15.05
CA LYS A 227 8.71 -10.38 -15.07
C LYS A 227 7.88 -10.45 -13.79
N ILE A 228 8.49 -10.24 -12.62
CA ILE A 228 7.78 -10.23 -11.34
C ILE A 228 6.92 -8.98 -11.20
N ASP A 229 7.42 -7.82 -11.64
CA ASP A 229 6.69 -6.55 -11.56
C ASP A 229 5.45 -6.54 -12.47
N ALA A 230 5.53 -7.20 -13.64
CA ALA A 230 4.43 -7.36 -14.58
C ALA A 230 3.28 -8.25 -14.07
N LEU A 231 3.43 -8.92 -12.92
CA LEU A 231 2.35 -9.71 -12.32
C LEU A 231 1.17 -8.81 -11.90
N PRO A 232 -0.05 -9.35 -11.77
CA PRO A 232 -1.21 -8.59 -11.29
C PRO A 232 -0.97 -7.99 -9.90
N ALA A 233 -1.14 -6.68 -9.77
CA ALA A 233 -0.76 -5.91 -8.57
C ALA A 233 -1.95 -5.37 -7.76
N THR A 234 -3.18 -5.58 -8.22
CA THR A 234 -4.39 -5.00 -7.61
C THR A 234 -5.50 -6.03 -7.46
N ILE A 235 -6.43 -5.75 -6.53
CA ILE A 235 -7.60 -6.57 -6.23
C ILE A 235 -8.70 -6.52 -7.29
#